data_AF-A0A1Z5IHU1-F1
#
_entry.id   AF-A0A1Z5IHU1-F1
#
_cell.length_a   1.000
_cell.length_b   1.000
_cell.length_c   1.000
_cell.angle_alpha   90.00
_cell.angle_beta   90.00
_cell.angle_gamma   90.00
#
_symmetry.space_group_name_H-M   'P 1'
#
loop_
_entity.id
_entity.type
_entity.pdbx_description
1 polymer ?
#
loop_
_entity_poly.entity_id
_entity_poly.type
_entity_poly.pdbx_seq_one_letter_code
_entity_poly.pdbx_strand_id
1 'polypeptide(L)'
;MPERTPPANNGYGYVAQSVMRDPKLSKVAKAIYGLLAVFADPDSLQAHPSTKFIHSIVGVTSQTFRNNRKQLLAADVIRLEYQHVTPIYTLTANNFIEQGGGYGYLPKSVMLNAKLSRNTRVLYAYLASFAGMQGKAHPSIELIKSELGMNLDTLYGCRKELSEHDLITVSKSKASDSQKYFNNVYILIENQRILGSHQQLNDRFYTQSGLKPIDYYKLAYDNIELTNEQIFKLQNYSDLHDWDVVNLAIWKARRHKKPFNYIIGILNRWDLLQLETVEEIKANDDSFYSALSKGDW
;
A
#
# COMPACT_ATOMS: atom_id res chain seq x y z
N MET A 1 21.96 18.18 23.57
CA MET A 1 20.87 18.48 22.62
C MET A 1 20.66 17.24 21.78
N PRO A 2 19.50 16.58 21.81
CA PRO A 2 19.28 15.44 20.93
C PRO A 2 19.04 15.95 19.51
N GLU A 3 19.80 15.36 18.60
CA GLU A 3 19.77 15.51 17.16
C GLU A 3 18.33 15.42 16.63
N ARG A 4 17.87 16.45 15.92
CA ARG A 4 16.61 16.39 15.17
C ARG A 4 16.76 15.33 14.08
N THR A 5 16.21 14.14 14.31
CA THR A 5 15.91 13.19 13.25
C THR A 5 15.03 13.90 12.21
N PRO A 6 15.39 13.88 10.92
CA PRO A 6 14.57 14.51 9.89
C PRO A 6 13.21 13.79 9.81
N PRO A 7 12.11 14.49 9.51
CA PRO A 7 10.77 13.93 9.54
C PRO A 7 10.66 12.76 8.56
N ALA A 8 10.28 11.61 9.10
CA ALA A 8 10.23 10.34 8.41
C ALA A 8 9.06 10.36 7.41
N ASN A 9 9.39 10.35 6.11
CA ASN A 9 8.44 10.35 5.00
C ASN A 9 7.83 8.93 4.84
N ASN A 10 7.10 8.48 5.87
CA ASN A 10 6.76 7.09 6.24
C ASN A 10 5.63 6.44 5.41
N GLY A 11 5.52 6.73 4.12
CA GLY A 11 4.59 6.02 3.24
C GLY A 11 5.14 4.67 2.78
N TYR A 12 4.26 3.73 2.44
CA TYR A 12 4.60 2.52 1.70
C TYR A 12 3.56 2.25 0.62
N GLY A 13 3.90 1.40 -0.35
CA GLY A 13 2.98 0.93 -1.37
C GLY A 13 3.06 -0.59 -1.54
N TYR A 14 2.13 -1.13 -2.31
CA TYR A 14 2.11 -2.56 -2.64
C TYR A 14 2.80 -2.81 -3.97
N VAL A 15 3.80 -3.69 -3.96
CA VAL A 15 4.51 -4.09 -5.18
C VAL A 15 4.10 -5.50 -5.59
N ALA A 16 3.66 -5.65 -6.82
CA ALA A 16 3.25 -6.92 -7.39
C ALA A 16 4.42 -7.81 -7.77
N GLN A 17 4.33 -9.07 -7.35
CA GLN A 17 5.28 -10.09 -7.75
C GLN A 17 5.14 -10.41 -9.24
N SER A 18 3.93 -10.46 -9.79
CA SER A 18 3.69 -10.68 -11.23
C SER A 18 4.46 -9.68 -12.12
N VAL A 19 4.50 -8.41 -11.71
CA VAL A 19 5.19 -7.33 -12.43
C VAL A 19 6.70 -7.41 -12.24
N MET A 20 7.17 -7.65 -11.02
CA MET A 20 8.61 -7.72 -10.72
C MET A 20 9.28 -8.93 -11.38
N ARG A 21 8.54 -10.01 -11.59
CA ARG A 21 9.02 -11.24 -12.20
C ARG A 21 8.92 -11.28 -13.72
N ASP A 22 8.10 -10.43 -14.33
CA ASP A 22 7.89 -10.48 -15.78
C ASP A 22 9.19 -10.16 -16.55
N PRO A 23 9.82 -11.12 -17.26
CA PRO A 23 11.06 -10.89 -17.98
C PRO A 23 10.88 -9.98 -19.20
N LYS A 24 9.65 -9.79 -19.69
CA LYS A 24 9.36 -8.88 -20.79
C LYS A 24 9.48 -7.42 -20.34
N LEU A 25 9.20 -7.12 -19.07
CA LEU A 25 9.30 -5.77 -18.53
C LEU A 25 10.75 -5.38 -18.24
N SER A 26 11.14 -4.22 -18.76
CA SER A 26 12.48 -3.70 -18.53
C SER A 26 12.68 -3.30 -17.07
N LYS A 27 13.96 -3.22 -16.64
CA LYS A 27 14.31 -2.67 -15.31
C LYS A 27 13.79 -1.25 -15.10
N VAL A 28 13.73 -0.43 -16.16
CA VAL A 28 13.20 0.94 -16.08
C VAL A 28 11.69 0.92 -15.91
N ALA A 29 10.97 0.03 -16.62
CA ALA A 29 9.54 -0.14 -16.45
C ALA A 29 9.19 -0.59 -15.02
N LYS A 30 9.93 -1.58 -14.49
CA LYS A 30 9.81 -2.03 -13.08
C LYS A 30 10.09 -0.90 -12.09
N ALA A 31 11.10 -0.06 -12.34
CA ALA A 31 11.39 1.11 -11.51
C ALA A 31 10.26 2.15 -11.52
N ILE A 32 9.68 2.43 -12.68
CA ILE A 32 8.53 3.34 -12.82
C ILE A 32 7.34 2.76 -12.05
N TYR A 33 7.02 1.49 -12.26
CA TYR A 33 5.92 0.83 -11.55
C TYR A 33 6.11 0.83 -10.03
N GLY A 34 7.31 0.50 -9.53
CA GLY A 34 7.62 0.59 -8.09
C GLY A 34 7.46 2.01 -7.53
N LEU A 35 7.80 3.05 -8.32
CA LEU A 35 7.55 4.42 -7.92
C LEU A 35 6.06 4.74 -7.90
N LEU A 36 5.29 4.32 -8.91
CA LEU A 36 3.84 4.50 -8.92
C LEU A 36 3.19 3.80 -7.72
N ALA A 37 3.64 2.60 -7.37
CA ALA A 37 3.14 1.82 -6.25
C ALA A 37 3.23 2.55 -4.91
N VAL A 38 4.34 3.21 -4.61
CA VAL A 38 4.51 3.95 -3.33
C VAL A 38 3.77 5.29 -3.27
N PHE A 39 3.14 5.69 -4.37
CA PHE A 39 2.24 6.85 -4.46
C PHE A 39 0.80 6.46 -4.77
N ALA A 40 0.53 5.16 -4.93
CA ALA A 40 -0.81 4.66 -5.16
C ALA A 40 -1.59 4.71 -3.85
N ASP A 41 -2.80 5.24 -3.94
CA ASP A 41 -3.78 5.13 -2.88
C ASP A 41 -4.18 3.65 -2.70
N PRO A 42 -4.18 3.10 -1.47
CA PRO A 42 -4.45 1.68 -1.22
C PRO A 42 -5.80 1.19 -1.74
N ASP A 43 -6.84 2.04 -1.67
CA ASP A 43 -8.22 1.65 -1.99
C ASP A 43 -8.50 1.77 -3.49
N SER A 44 -8.10 2.89 -4.09
CA SER A 44 -8.35 3.16 -5.51
C SER A 44 -7.27 2.61 -6.43
N LEU A 45 -6.10 2.26 -5.88
CA LEU A 45 -4.89 1.87 -6.60
C LEU A 45 -4.41 2.96 -7.59
N GLN A 46 -4.85 4.21 -7.39
CA GLN A 46 -4.52 5.34 -8.25
C GLN A 46 -3.32 6.10 -7.70
N ALA A 47 -2.37 6.37 -8.58
CA ALA A 47 -1.20 7.20 -8.33
C ALA A 47 -1.24 8.44 -9.22
N HIS A 48 -1.00 9.61 -8.63
CA HIS A 48 -1.05 10.91 -9.30
C HIS A 48 0.31 11.65 -9.45
N PRO A 49 1.48 10.98 -9.53
CA PRO A 49 2.74 11.70 -9.64
C PRO A 49 2.88 12.38 -11.00
N SER A 50 3.39 13.61 -10.99
CA SER A 50 3.66 14.33 -12.24
C SER A 50 4.73 13.61 -13.06
N THR A 51 4.62 13.69 -14.39
CA THR A 51 5.61 13.08 -15.30
C THR A 51 7.02 13.63 -15.05
N LYS A 52 7.14 14.94 -14.76
CA LYS A 52 8.42 15.59 -14.40
C LYS A 52 9.03 14.99 -13.13
N PHE A 53 8.20 14.72 -12.13
CA PHE A 53 8.64 14.09 -10.89
C PHE A 53 9.11 12.64 -11.11
N ILE A 54 8.40 11.86 -11.91
CA ILE A 54 8.82 10.48 -12.25
C ILE A 54 10.18 10.50 -12.95
N HIS A 55 10.39 11.40 -13.91
CA HIS A 55 11.67 11.54 -14.61
C HIS A 55 12.82 11.82 -13.66
N SER A 56 12.64 12.75 -12.71
CA SER A 56 13.69 13.14 -11.77
C SER A 56 14.04 12.02 -10.81
N ILE A 57 13.05 11.28 -10.32
CA ILE A 57 13.28 10.18 -9.37
C ILE A 57 13.87 8.95 -10.06
N VAL A 58 13.35 8.55 -11.23
CA VAL A 58 13.82 7.35 -11.95
C VAL A 58 15.13 7.62 -12.71
N GLY A 59 15.44 8.89 -12.99
CA GLY A 59 16.65 9.29 -13.72
C GLY A 59 16.61 8.85 -15.19
N VAL A 60 15.55 9.24 -15.90
CA VAL A 60 15.33 8.87 -17.32
C VAL A 60 14.89 10.05 -18.17
N THR A 61 15.21 10.00 -19.46
CA THR A 61 14.73 10.98 -20.44
C THR A 61 13.23 10.83 -20.68
N SER A 62 12.60 11.88 -21.22
CA SER A 62 11.17 11.82 -21.60
C SER A 62 10.88 10.72 -22.61
N GLN A 63 11.79 10.47 -23.56
CA GLN A 63 11.60 9.41 -24.55
C GLN A 63 11.69 8.03 -23.90
N THR A 64 12.69 7.81 -23.05
CA THR A 64 12.84 6.55 -22.31
C THR A 64 11.64 6.28 -21.41
N PHE A 65 11.14 7.30 -20.69
CA PHE A 65 9.93 7.17 -19.88
C PHE A 65 8.71 6.77 -20.74
N ARG A 66 8.47 7.46 -21.86
CA ARG A 66 7.35 7.15 -22.75
C ARG A 66 7.40 5.71 -23.27
N ASN A 67 8.56 5.23 -23.69
CA ASN A 67 8.73 3.86 -24.19
C ASN A 67 8.43 2.83 -23.09
N ASN A 68 8.94 3.04 -21.88
CA ASN A 68 8.70 2.12 -20.75
C ASN A 68 7.28 2.20 -20.21
N ARG A 69 6.64 3.38 -20.23
CA ARG A 69 5.23 3.52 -19.90
C ARG A 69 4.34 2.79 -20.91
N LYS A 70 4.64 2.88 -22.21
CA LYS A 70 3.94 2.09 -23.24
C LYS A 70 4.06 0.59 -22.96
N GLN A 71 5.22 0.14 -22.50
CA GLN A 71 5.43 -1.26 -22.12
C GLN A 71 4.52 -1.69 -20.96
N LEU A 72 4.41 -0.86 -19.91
CA LEU A 72 3.53 -1.13 -18.77
C LEU A 72 2.04 -1.14 -19.16
N LEU A 73 1.63 -0.23 -20.05
CA LEU A 73 0.26 -0.20 -20.60
C LEU A 73 -0.05 -1.43 -21.45
N ALA A 74 0.88 -1.83 -22.34
CA ALA A 74 0.71 -3.00 -23.21
C ALA A 74 0.67 -4.32 -22.43
N ALA A 75 1.28 -4.37 -21.25
CA ALA A 75 1.25 -5.51 -20.35
C ALA A 75 0.05 -5.51 -19.39
N ASP A 76 -0.87 -4.53 -19.51
CA ASP A 76 -2.01 -4.32 -18.60
C ASP A 76 -1.62 -4.25 -17.12
N VAL A 77 -0.43 -3.71 -16.84
CA VAL A 77 0.10 -3.53 -15.48
C VAL A 77 -0.37 -2.21 -14.87
N ILE A 78 -0.61 -1.22 -15.73
CA ILE A 78 -1.19 0.06 -15.37
C ILE A 78 -2.26 0.46 -16.39
N ARG A 79 -3.26 1.22 -15.94
CA ARG A 79 -4.10 2.08 -16.78
C ARG A 79 -3.67 3.54 -16.61
N LEU A 80 -3.83 4.33 -17.66
CA LEU A 80 -3.51 5.75 -17.65
C LEU A 80 -4.72 6.56 -18.12
N GLU A 81 -5.19 7.40 -17.23
CA GLU A 81 -6.24 8.38 -17.49
C GLU A 81 -5.70 9.79 -17.28
N TYR A 82 -6.46 10.79 -17.73
CA TYR A 82 -6.10 12.18 -17.55
C TYR A 82 -7.28 12.93 -16.94
N GLN A 83 -7.05 13.55 -15.79
CA GLN A 83 -7.96 14.55 -15.26
C GLN A 83 -7.41 15.93 -15.60
N HIS A 84 -8.03 16.58 -16.58
CA HIS A 84 -7.49 17.75 -17.26
C HIS A 84 -6.09 17.48 -17.85
N VAL A 85 -5.04 17.98 -17.21
CA VAL A 85 -3.64 17.81 -17.62
C VAL A 85 -2.86 16.84 -16.73
N THR A 86 -3.48 16.38 -15.65
CA THR A 86 -2.84 15.53 -14.64
C THR A 86 -3.01 14.06 -14.99
N PRO A 87 -1.92 13.30 -15.16
CA PRO A 87 -2.02 11.87 -15.39
C PRO A 87 -2.43 11.14 -14.10
N ILE A 88 -3.41 10.26 -14.23
CA ILE A 88 -3.85 9.33 -13.18
C ILE A 88 -3.44 7.93 -13.62
N TYR A 89 -2.60 7.29 -12.82
CA TYR A 89 -2.11 5.94 -13.08
C TYR A 89 -2.83 4.96 -12.16
N THR A 90 -3.67 4.07 -12.69
CA THR A 90 -4.27 2.99 -11.91
C THR A 90 -3.39 1.75 -12.02
N LEU A 91 -2.91 1.21 -10.91
CA LEU A 91 -2.10 -0.01 -10.88
C LEU A 91 -3.00 -1.23 -11.00
N THR A 92 -3.43 -1.57 -12.21
CA THR A 92 -4.28 -2.74 -12.50
C THR A 92 -3.66 -4.04 -12.05
N ALA A 93 -2.33 -4.15 -12.13
CA ALA A 93 -1.63 -5.28 -11.58
C ALA A 93 -2.01 -5.47 -10.11
N ASN A 94 -2.17 -4.42 -9.29
CA ASN A 94 -2.42 -4.56 -7.86
C ASN A 94 -3.83 -5.06 -7.50
N ASN A 95 -4.73 -5.24 -8.47
CA ASN A 95 -6.07 -5.76 -8.22
C ASN A 95 -6.05 -7.19 -7.63
N PHE A 96 -4.94 -7.94 -7.72
CA PHE A 96 -4.84 -9.29 -7.14
C PHE A 96 -4.61 -9.31 -5.62
N ILE A 97 -4.42 -8.17 -4.95
CA ILE A 97 -4.27 -8.13 -3.48
C ILE A 97 -5.46 -8.85 -2.81
N GLU A 98 -6.64 -8.81 -3.45
CA GLU A 98 -7.86 -9.51 -3.02
C GLU A 98 -7.95 -10.97 -3.51
N GLN A 99 -7.17 -11.36 -4.53
CA GLN A 99 -7.27 -12.66 -5.22
C GLN A 99 -6.12 -13.64 -4.87
N GLY A 100 -5.28 -13.31 -3.88
CA GLY A 100 -4.19 -14.18 -3.42
C GLY A 100 -2.94 -14.20 -4.31
N GLY A 101 -2.74 -13.18 -5.16
CA GLY A 101 -1.50 -13.01 -5.91
C GLY A 101 -0.34 -12.54 -5.02
N GLY A 102 0.90 -12.91 -5.36
CA GLY A 102 2.08 -12.50 -4.58
C GLY A 102 2.30 -10.98 -4.61
N TYR A 103 2.43 -10.36 -3.44
CA TYR A 103 2.86 -8.96 -3.27
C TYR A 103 3.83 -8.81 -2.11
N GLY A 104 4.32 -7.58 -1.90
CA GLY A 104 4.79 -7.16 -0.59
C GLY A 104 4.87 -5.65 -0.44
N TYR A 105 5.33 -5.22 0.73
CA TYR A 105 5.43 -3.80 1.08
C TYR A 105 6.69 -3.16 0.54
N LEU A 106 6.52 -2.06 -0.19
CA LEU A 106 7.59 -1.24 -0.74
C LEU A 106 7.62 0.11 -0.02
N PRO A 107 8.64 0.39 0.81
CA PRO A 107 8.76 1.68 1.49
C PRO A 107 9.02 2.82 0.50
N LYS A 108 8.29 3.92 0.67
CA LYS A 108 8.48 5.14 -0.12
C LYS A 108 9.86 5.74 0.10
N SER A 109 10.40 5.62 1.31
CA SER A 109 11.76 6.03 1.66
C SER A 109 12.81 5.38 0.76
N VAL A 110 12.67 4.09 0.43
CA VAL A 110 13.58 3.37 -0.47
C VAL A 110 13.46 3.89 -1.90
N MET A 111 12.24 4.08 -2.40
CA MET A 111 12.04 4.53 -3.79
C MET A 111 12.47 5.97 -4.04
N LEU A 112 12.39 6.83 -3.02
CA LEU A 112 12.79 8.23 -3.06
C LEU A 112 14.25 8.47 -2.62
N ASN A 113 14.97 7.44 -2.18
CA ASN A 113 16.35 7.59 -1.75
C ASN A 113 17.27 7.87 -2.95
N ALA A 114 17.69 9.13 -3.08
CA ALA A 114 18.58 9.59 -4.15
C ALA A 114 20.00 9.00 -4.07
N LYS A 115 20.40 8.46 -2.92
CA LYS A 115 21.69 7.77 -2.76
C LYS A 115 21.67 6.36 -3.36
N LEU A 116 20.48 5.79 -3.59
CA LEU A 116 20.34 4.47 -4.19
C LEU A 116 20.28 4.54 -5.72
N SER A 117 21.08 3.70 -6.36
CA SER A 117 20.99 3.47 -7.79
C SER A 117 19.60 2.93 -8.18
N ARG A 118 19.19 3.20 -9.42
CA ARG A 118 17.92 2.70 -9.95
C ARG A 118 17.82 1.18 -9.87
N ASN A 119 18.89 0.48 -10.24
CA ASN A 119 18.92 -0.99 -10.20
C ASN A 119 18.77 -1.52 -8.77
N THR A 120 19.34 -0.82 -7.80
CA THR A 120 19.22 -1.15 -6.38
C THR A 120 17.80 -0.98 -5.85
N ARG A 121 17.11 0.10 -6.23
CA ARG A 121 15.68 0.27 -5.93
C ARG A 121 14.82 -0.82 -6.58
N VAL A 122 15.13 -1.22 -7.81
CA VAL A 122 14.43 -2.34 -8.49
C VAL A 122 14.70 -3.67 -7.78
N LEU A 123 15.94 -3.95 -7.37
CA LEU A 123 16.27 -5.16 -6.61
C LEU A 123 15.51 -5.20 -5.29
N TYR A 124 15.45 -4.09 -4.55
CA TYR A 124 14.67 -4.03 -3.33
C TYR A 124 13.19 -4.29 -3.58
N ALA A 125 12.60 -3.65 -4.59
CA ALA A 125 11.19 -3.84 -4.94
C ALA A 125 10.88 -5.28 -5.38
N TYR A 126 11.80 -5.91 -6.10
CA TYR A 126 11.74 -7.34 -6.42
C TYR A 126 11.75 -8.18 -5.14
N LEU A 127 12.73 -8.00 -4.25
CA LEU A 127 12.78 -8.74 -2.98
C LEU A 127 11.53 -8.51 -2.12
N ALA A 128 11.04 -7.27 -2.07
CA ALA A 128 9.81 -6.92 -1.35
C ALA A 128 8.61 -7.71 -1.88
N SER A 129 8.48 -7.88 -3.19
CA SER A 129 7.39 -8.66 -3.80
C SER A 129 7.40 -10.16 -3.43
N PHE A 130 8.54 -10.70 -3.00
CA PHE A 130 8.66 -12.07 -2.46
C PHE A 130 8.51 -12.12 -0.94
N ALA A 131 8.70 -10.99 -0.25
CA ALA A 131 8.73 -10.95 1.20
C ALA A 131 7.34 -11.01 1.85
N GLY A 132 6.29 -10.62 1.11
CA GLY A 132 4.93 -10.55 1.62
C GLY A 132 4.86 -9.77 2.93
N MET A 133 4.07 -10.31 3.86
CA MET A 133 3.91 -9.78 5.22
C MET A 133 4.98 -10.25 6.20
N GLN A 134 5.96 -11.05 5.78
CA GLN A 134 6.98 -11.60 6.67
C GLN A 134 8.28 -10.77 6.68
N GLY A 135 8.43 -9.85 5.72
CA GLY A 135 9.66 -9.06 5.56
C GLY A 135 10.89 -9.92 5.22
N LYS A 136 10.69 -11.15 4.73
CA LYS A 136 11.75 -12.11 4.39
C LYS A 136 11.52 -12.69 3.00
N ALA A 137 12.49 -12.53 2.11
CA ALA A 137 12.48 -13.06 0.76
C ALA A 137 13.56 -14.13 0.59
N HIS A 138 13.26 -15.18 -0.16
CA HIS A 138 14.19 -16.28 -0.44
C HIS A 138 14.32 -16.65 -1.94
N PRO A 139 14.33 -15.69 -2.89
CA PRO A 139 14.63 -16.01 -4.29
C PRO A 139 16.11 -16.40 -4.46
N SER A 140 16.39 -17.33 -5.37
CA SER A 140 17.77 -17.70 -5.72
C SER A 140 18.47 -16.60 -6.54
N ILE A 141 19.80 -16.61 -6.55
CA ILE A 141 20.59 -15.66 -7.34
C ILE A 141 20.29 -15.82 -8.83
N GLU A 142 20.17 -17.05 -9.30
CA GLU A 142 19.85 -17.41 -10.68
C GLU A 142 18.48 -16.87 -11.09
N LEU A 143 17.48 -16.97 -10.20
CA LEU A 143 16.14 -16.45 -10.43
C LEU A 143 16.12 -14.92 -10.53
N ILE A 144 16.81 -14.23 -9.60
CA ILE A 144 16.92 -12.77 -9.64
C ILE A 144 17.57 -12.32 -10.95
N LYS A 145 18.65 -12.99 -11.36
CA LYS A 145 19.38 -12.65 -12.59
C LYS A 145 18.51 -12.83 -13.84
N SER A 146 17.77 -13.94 -13.94
CA SER A 146 16.92 -14.22 -15.10
C SER A 146 15.74 -13.24 -15.18
N GLU A 147 15.03 -13.00 -14.08
CA GLU A 147 13.80 -12.19 -14.08
C GLU A 147 14.07 -10.67 -14.12
N LEU A 148 15.19 -10.20 -13.56
CA LEU A 148 15.60 -8.78 -13.66
C LEU A 148 16.55 -8.47 -14.82
N GLY A 149 17.06 -9.51 -15.50
CA GLY A 149 18.08 -9.36 -16.54
C GLY A 149 19.33 -8.65 -16.00
N MET A 150 19.79 -9.03 -14.81
CA MET A 150 21.01 -8.50 -14.20
C MET A 150 22.16 -9.49 -14.38
N ASN A 151 23.34 -8.99 -14.73
CA ASN A 151 24.54 -9.81 -14.60
C ASN A 151 24.92 -9.96 -13.12
N LEU A 152 25.84 -10.87 -12.85
CA LEU A 152 26.20 -11.24 -11.47
C LEU A 152 26.82 -10.06 -10.71
N ASP A 153 27.68 -9.29 -11.38
CA ASP A 153 28.37 -8.14 -10.78
C ASP A 153 27.40 -7.02 -10.41
N THR A 154 26.43 -6.73 -11.28
CA THR A 154 25.38 -5.73 -11.01
C THR A 154 24.54 -6.16 -9.81
N LEU A 155 24.15 -7.43 -9.75
CA LEU A 155 23.36 -7.94 -8.64
C LEU A 155 24.13 -7.85 -7.31
N TYR A 156 25.41 -8.24 -7.29
CA TYR A 156 26.22 -8.13 -6.09
C TYR A 156 26.50 -6.69 -5.69
N GLY A 157 26.73 -5.79 -6.66
CA GLY A 157 26.83 -4.35 -6.42
C GLY A 157 25.56 -3.78 -5.79
N CYS A 158 24.39 -4.08 -6.37
CA CYS A 158 23.11 -3.64 -5.82
C CYS A 158 22.84 -4.20 -4.43
N ARG A 159 23.16 -5.48 -4.19
CA ARG A 159 23.00 -6.11 -2.87
C ARG A 159 23.91 -5.45 -1.83
N LYS A 160 25.16 -5.17 -2.19
CA LYS A 160 26.12 -4.47 -1.34
C LYS A 160 25.57 -3.09 -0.97
N GLU A 161 25.09 -2.33 -1.96
CA GLU A 161 24.49 -1.01 -1.77
C GLU A 161 23.28 -1.07 -0.81
N LEU A 162 22.40 -2.07 -0.92
CA LEU A 162 21.29 -2.24 0.03
C LEU A 162 21.77 -2.53 1.47
N SER A 163 22.82 -3.32 1.63
CA SER A 163 23.38 -3.63 2.95
C SER A 163 24.12 -2.44 3.57
N GLU A 164 24.86 -1.65 2.78
CA GLU A 164 25.53 -0.43 3.25
C GLU A 164 24.56 0.67 3.69
N HIS A 165 23.33 0.64 3.16
CA HIS A 165 22.24 1.54 3.54
C HIS A 165 21.32 0.97 4.63
N ASP A 166 21.67 -0.15 5.28
CA ASP A 166 20.88 -0.83 6.32
C ASP A 166 19.44 -1.16 5.87
N LEU A 167 19.26 -1.45 4.58
CA LEU A 167 17.95 -1.79 4.02
C LEU A 167 17.68 -3.29 4.03
N ILE A 168 18.75 -4.10 3.94
CA ILE A 168 18.65 -5.57 3.98
C ILE A 168 19.75 -6.20 4.83
N THR A 169 19.41 -7.35 5.42
CA THR A 169 20.38 -8.33 5.94
C THR A 169 20.27 -9.62 5.14
N VAL A 170 21.40 -10.25 4.82
CA VAL A 170 21.42 -11.53 4.09
C VAL A 170 21.89 -12.63 5.03
N SER A 171 21.05 -13.63 5.26
CA SER A 171 21.42 -14.85 5.97
C SER A 171 21.36 -16.06 5.03
N LYS A 172 21.99 -17.17 5.43
CA LYS A 172 21.90 -18.44 4.70
C LYS A 172 20.93 -19.36 5.42
N SER A 173 19.96 -19.94 4.72
CA SER A 173 19.10 -20.97 5.32
C SER A 173 19.88 -22.27 5.49
N LYS A 174 19.82 -22.90 6.68
CA LYS A 174 20.26 -24.29 6.83
C LYS A 174 19.28 -25.18 6.08
N ALA A 175 19.75 -25.91 5.07
CA ALA A 175 19.02 -27.06 4.56
C ALA A 175 19.08 -28.18 5.63
N SER A 176 18.05 -29.02 5.69
CA SER A 176 18.05 -30.25 6.49
C SER A 176 19.29 -31.11 6.19
N ASP A 177 19.61 -32.04 7.10
CA ASP A 177 20.86 -32.83 7.22
C ASP A 177 21.42 -33.53 5.96
N SER A 178 20.80 -33.39 4.79
CA SER A 178 21.14 -34.13 3.57
C SER A 178 21.42 -33.30 2.30
N GLN A 179 21.35 -31.96 2.31
CA GLN A 179 21.64 -31.16 1.09
C GLN A 179 22.61 -29.98 1.30
N LYS A 180 23.68 -29.95 0.50
CA LYS A 180 24.77 -28.96 0.49
C LYS A 180 24.40 -27.56 -0.02
N TYR A 181 23.14 -27.27 -0.30
CA TYR A 181 22.72 -26.03 -0.95
C TYR A 181 22.11 -25.05 0.06
N PHE A 182 22.79 -23.91 0.24
CA PHE A 182 22.32 -22.81 1.06
C PHE A 182 21.65 -21.76 0.18
N ASN A 183 20.35 -21.53 0.36
CA ASN A 183 19.68 -20.38 -0.25
C ASN A 183 19.93 -19.12 0.59
N ASN A 184 20.04 -17.98 -0.10
CA ASN A 184 20.09 -16.69 0.58
C ASN A 184 18.68 -16.32 1.04
N VAL A 185 18.58 -15.91 2.30
CA VAL A 185 17.38 -15.33 2.89
C VAL A 185 17.66 -13.85 3.10
N TYR A 186 16.91 -13.03 2.40
CA TYR A 186 16.97 -11.57 2.45
C TYR A 186 15.95 -11.07 3.46
N ILE A 187 16.41 -10.40 4.50
CA ILE A 187 15.59 -9.78 5.54
C ILE A 187 15.49 -8.29 5.22
N LEU A 188 14.27 -7.78 4.97
CA LEU A 188 14.03 -6.39 4.58
C LEU A 188 13.73 -5.54 5.82
N ILE A 189 14.70 -4.75 6.26
CA ILE A 189 14.67 -4.04 7.55
C ILE A 189 13.52 -3.02 7.60
N GLU A 190 13.37 -2.18 6.57
CA GLU A 190 12.28 -1.19 6.51
C GLU A 190 10.89 -1.85 6.44
N ASN A 191 10.78 -3.00 5.79
CA ASN A 191 9.55 -3.76 5.74
C ASN A 191 9.19 -4.31 7.13
N GLN A 192 10.18 -4.78 7.90
CA GLN A 192 9.98 -5.16 9.30
C GLN A 192 9.59 -3.99 10.21
N ARG A 193 10.07 -2.76 9.94
CA ARG A 193 9.61 -1.57 10.67
C ARG A 193 8.14 -1.30 10.40
N ILE A 194 7.72 -1.37 9.14
CA ILE A 194 6.31 -1.24 8.74
C ILE A 194 5.48 -2.30 9.48
N LEU A 195 5.85 -3.58 9.37
CA LEU A 195 5.14 -4.70 10.00
C LEU A 195 5.12 -4.61 11.53
N GLY A 196 6.26 -4.25 12.14
CA GLY A 196 6.39 -4.07 13.58
C GLY A 196 5.54 -2.92 14.12
N SER A 197 5.37 -1.84 13.36
CA SER A 197 4.40 -0.78 13.69
C SER A 197 2.96 -1.32 13.69
N HIS A 198 2.58 -2.15 12.71
CA HIS A 198 1.26 -2.77 12.69
C HIS A 198 1.06 -3.75 13.86
N GLN A 199 2.10 -4.50 14.23
CA GLN A 199 2.04 -5.45 15.33
C GLN A 199 2.03 -4.77 16.71
N GLN A 200 2.82 -3.72 16.94
CA GLN A 200 2.78 -2.92 18.18
C GLN A 200 1.45 -2.16 18.34
N LEU A 201 0.83 -1.76 17.23
CA LEU A 201 -0.54 -1.25 17.19
C LEU A 201 -1.61 -2.35 17.36
N ASN A 202 -1.25 -3.63 17.36
CA ASN A 202 -2.18 -4.70 17.71
C ASN A 202 -1.99 -5.12 19.19
N ASP A 203 -0.75 -5.22 19.67
CA ASP A 203 -0.43 -5.70 21.02
C ASP A 203 -0.79 -4.70 22.14
N ARG A 204 -0.72 -3.37 21.91
CA ARG A 204 -1.14 -2.35 22.89
C ARG A 204 -2.66 -2.26 23.09
N PHE A 205 -3.45 -2.86 22.21
CA PHE A 205 -4.92 -2.76 22.20
C PHE A 205 -5.60 -3.96 22.87
N TYR A 206 -4.82 -4.89 23.44
CA TYR A 206 -5.35 -6.05 24.16
C TYR A 206 -5.52 -5.85 25.68
N THR A 207 -5.17 -4.70 26.26
CA THR A 207 -5.32 -4.52 27.72
C THR A 207 -5.75 -3.11 28.09
N GLN A 208 -7.06 -2.89 28.24
CA GLN A 208 -7.65 -2.07 29.32
C GLN A 208 -9.19 -2.17 29.29
N SER A 209 -9.71 -3.13 30.04
CA SER A 209 -11.13 -3.29 30.34
C SER A 209 -11.59 -2.14 31.24
N GLY A 210 -12.05 -1.03 30.65
CA GLY A 210 -12.60 0.09 31.43
C GLY A 210 -12.99 1.38 30.68
N LEU A 211 -12.61 1.57 29.42
CA LEU A 211 -12.99 2.76 28.64
C LEU A 211 -14.29 2.50 27.83
N LYS A 212 -15.15 3.51 27.68
CA LYS A 212 -16.37 3.41 26.86
C LYS A 212 -16.03 3.65 25.37
N PRO A 213 -16.68 2.93 24.42
CA PRO A 213 -16.34 2.96 23.00
C PRO A 213 -16.25 4.37 22.38
N ILE A 214 -17.11 5.30 22.81
CA ILE A 214 -17.14 6.67 22.27
C ILE A 214 -15.84 7.46 22.49
N ASP A 215 -15.11 7.16 23.57
CA ASP A 215 -13.85 7.82 23.90
C ASP A 215 -12.66 7.21 23.13
N TYR A 216 -12.79 5.95 22.68
CA TYR A 216 -11.83 5.31 21.77
C TYR A 216 -11.82 5.97 20.38
N TYR A 217 -12.98 6.41 19.91
CA TYR A 217 -13.20 6.83 18.52
C TYR A 217 -12.84 8.29 18.25
N LYS A 218 -13.00 9.16 19.25
CA LYS A 218 -12.55 10.56 19.21
C LYS A 218 -11.04 10.74 19.06
N LEU A 219 -10.24 9.77 19.50
CA LEU A 219 -8.77 9.89 19.50
C LEU A 219 -8.11 9.39 18.21
N ALA A 220 -8.85 8.72 17.32
CA ALA A 220 -8.24 7.95 16.26
C ALA A 220 -8.49 8.48 14.82
N TYR A 221 -9.52 9.32 14.55
CA TYR A 221 -9.92 9.63 13.15
C TYR A 221 -10.47 11.03 12.88
N ASP A 222 -9.60 12.05 12.98
CA ASP A 222 -9.93 13.41 12.54
C ASP A 222 -9.93 13.53 10.99
N ASN A 223 -11.10 13.78 10.38
CA ASN A 223 -11.23 14.55 9.11
C ASN A 223 -12.67 15.00 8.73
N ILE A 224 -13.72 14.77 9.53
CA ILE A 224 -14.98 15.55 9.47
C ILE A 224 -15.46 15.79 10.90
N GLU A 225 -15.28 17.00 11.42
CA GLU A 225 -15.85 17.40 12.71
C GLU A 225 -17.37 17.64 12.55
N LEU A 226 -18.20 16.72 13.06
CA LEU A 226 -19.64 16.93 13.16
C LEU A 226 -19.93 17.86 14.35
N THR A 227 -20.82 18.84 14.15
CA THR A 227 -21.25 19.72 15.25
C THR A 227 -22.16 18.96 16.21
N ASN A 228 -22.26 19.43 17.46
CA ASN A 228 -23.18 18.85 18.45
C ASN A 228 -24.64 18.84 17.96
N GLU A 229 -25.03 19.84 17.16
CA GLU A 229 -26.37 19.90 16.56
C GLU A 229 -26.59 18.83 15.48
N GLN A 230 -25.56 18.53 14.69
CA GLN A 230 -25.60 17.47 13.69
C GLN A 230 -25.65 16.08 14.33
N ILE A 231 -24.90 15.88 15.42
CA ILE A 231 -24.93 14.64 16.21
C ILE A 231 -26.33 14.43 16.80
N PHE A 232 -26.93 15.46 17.39
CA PHE A 232 -28.29 15.39 17.92
C PHE A 232 -29.33 15.07 16.83
N LYS A 233 -29.17 15.63 15.62
CA LYS A 233 -30.05 15.29 14.49
C LYS A 233 -29.94 13.82 14.09
N LEU A 234 -28.75 13.23 14.08
CA LEU A 234 -28.54 11.83 13.73
C LEU A 234 -29.09 10.86 14.79
N GLN A 235 -29.14 11.25 16.07
CA GLN A 235 -29.77 10.44 17.13
C GLN A 235 -31.26 10.18 16.86
N ASN A 236 -31.98 11.17 16.33
CA ASN A 236 -33.39 10.96 15.97
C ASN A 236 -33.55 9.91 14.85
N TYR A 237 -32.56 9.77 13.96
CA TYR A 237 -32.57 8.76 12.90
C TYR A 237 -32.15 7.38 13.40
N SER A 238 -31.36 7.28 14.48
CA SER A 238 -31.04 6.00 15.11
C SER A 238 -32.21 5.39 15.90
N ASP A 239 -33.21 6.20 16.22
CA ASP A 239 -34.46 5.71 16.83
C ASP A 239 -35.42 5.19 15.75
N LEU A 240 -35.30 5.70 14.52
CA LEU A 240 -36.08 5.30 13.33
C LEU A 240 -35.43 4.13 12.56
N HIS A 241 -34.10 4.05 12.58
CA HIS A 241 -33.26 3.04 11.92
C HIS A 241 -32.18 2.57 12.89
N ASP A 242 -31.66 1.35 12.76
CA ASP A 242 -30.52 0.91 13.60
C ASP A 242 -29.31 1.86 13.42
N TRP A 243 -28.50 2.03 14.48
CA TRP A 243 -27.24 2.77 14.41
C TRP A 243 -26.37 2.30 13.25
N ASP A 244 -26.32 0.99 12.97
CA ASP A 244 -25.58 0.40 11.84
C ASP A 244 -25.92 1.05 10.48
N VAL A 245 -27.16 1.52 10.29
CA VAL A 245 -27.61 2.21 9.08
C VAL A 245 -27.13 3.66 9.04
N VAL A 246 -27.26 4.39 10.16
CA VAL A 246 -26.79 5.77 10.32
C VAL A 246 -25.29 5.86 10.01
N ASN A 247 -24.59 4.90 10.57
CA ASN A 247 -23.18 4.63 10.47
C ASN A 247 -22.68 4.38 9.04
N LEU A 248 -23.38 3.52 8.30
CA LEU A 248 -23.07 3.24 6.91
C LEU A 248 -23.31 4.47 6.01
N ALA A 249 -24.32 5.29 6.30
CA ALA A 249 -24.57 6.54 5.60
C ALA A 249 -23.44 7.57 5.84
N ILE A 250 -22.93 7.68 7.07
CA ILE A 250 -21.77 8.52 7.42
C ILE A 250 -20.52 8.03 6.67
N TRP A 251 -20.27 6.72 6.68
CA TRP A 251 -19.13 6.12 5.98
C TRP A 251 -19.18 6.38 4.47
N LYS A 252 -20.33 6.17 3.82
CA LYS A 252 -20.50 6.48 2.38
C LYS A 252 -20.28 7.96 2.10
N ALA A 253 -20.77 8.85 2.96
CA ALA A 253 -20.54 10.28 2.80
C ALA A 253 -19.05 10.63 2.89
N ARG A 254 -18.33 10.08 3.87
CA ARG A 254 -16.89 10.29 4.08
C ARG A 254 -16.05 9.74 2.92
N ARG A 255 -16.29 8.49 2.52
CA ARG A 255 -15.59 7.83 1.40
C ARG A 255 -15.69 8.64 0.11
N HIS A 256 -16.84 9.26 -0.12
CA HIS A 256 -17.08 10.07 -1.32
C HIS A 256 -16.93 11.59 -1.10
N LYS A 257 -16.38 12.01 0.05
CA LYS A 257 -16.17 13.42 0.44
C LYS A 257 -17.44 14.28 0.28
N LYS A 258 -18.59 13.76 0.69
CA LYS A 258 -19.90 14.41 0.58
C LYS A 258 -20.28 15.12 1.88
N PRO A 259 -21.03 16.24 1.80
CA PRO A 259 -21.41 17.04 2.97
C PRO A 259 -22.47 16.35 3.83
N PHE A 260 -22.68 16.82 5.06
CA PHE A 260 -23.66 16.27 6.02
C PHE A 260 -25.07 16.05 5.45
N ASN A 261 -25.56 16.96 4.60
CA ASN A 261 -26.88 16.82 3.96
C ASN A 261 -26.99 15.57 3.06
N TYR A 262 -25.87 15.04 2.59
CA TYR A 262 -25.83 13.77 1.85
C TYR A 262 -26.15 12.57 2.76
N ILE A 263 -25.70 12.61 4.03
CA ILE A 263 -25.98 11.59 5.05
C ILE A 263 -27.49 11.54 5.31
N ILE A 264 -28.09 12.71 5.58
CA ILE A 264 -29.55 12.84 5.78
C ILE A 264 -30.33 12.41 4.52
N GLY A 265 -29.80 12.72 3.34
CA GLY A 265 -30.40 12.34 2.07
C GLY A 265 -30.39 10.84 1.77
N ILE A 266 -29.42 10.10 2.32
CA ILE A 266 -29.38 8.62 2.30
C ILE A 266 -30.38 8.08 3.31
N LEU A 267 -30.36 8.57 4.55
CA LEU A 267 -31.21 8.08 5.63
C LEU A 267 -32.70 8.26 5.34
N ASN A 268 -33.11 9.42 4.83
CA ASN A 268 -34.50 9.68 4.46
C ASN A 268 -35.04 8.78 3.33
N ARG A 269 -34.17 8.12 2.58
CA ARG A 269 -34.53 7.30 1.42
C ARG A 269 -34.03 5.87 1.57
N TRP A 270 -33.65 5.47 2.78
CA TRP A 270 -33.00 4.20 3.04
C TRP A 270 -33.79 3.02 2.46
N ASP A 271 -35.08 2.95 2.81
CA ASP A 271 -35.98 1.87 2.39
C ASP A 271 -36.31 1.89 0.88
N LEU A 272 -36.06 3.03 0.21
CA LEU A 272 -36.31 3.22 -1.22
C LEU A 272 -35.07 2.97 -2.08
N LEU A 273 -33.87 3.02 -1.50
CA LEU A 273 -32.61 2.99 -2.25
C LEU A 273 -32.17 1.57 -2.67
N GLN A 274 -32.91 0.51 -2.30
CA GLN A 274 -32.56 -0.90 -2.55
C GLN A 274 -31.05 -1.17 -2.38
N LEU A 275 -30.46 -0.60 -1.33
CA LEU A 275 -29.06 -0.79 -1.00
C LEU A 275 -28.89 -2.20 -0.44
N GLU A 276 -27.74 -2.81 -0.70
CA GLU A 276 -27.32 -4.06 -0.05
C GLU A 276 -27.52 -3.95 1.47
N THR A 277 -28.05 -5.01 2.09
CA THR A 277 -28.31 -5.03 3.53
C THR A 277 -26.99 -4.93 4.30
N VAL A 278 -27.08 -4.56 5.59
CA VAL A 278 -25.89 -4.48 6.45
C VAL A 278 -25.18 -5.84 6.50
N GLU A 279 -25.92 -6.95 6.46
CA GLU A 279 -25.39 -8.31 6.39
C GLU A 279 -24.72 -8.63 5.05
N GLU A 280 -25.26 -8.14 3.92
CA GLU A 280 -24.69 -8.33 2.59
C GLU A 280 -23.40 -7.52 2.40
N ILE A 281 -23.34 -6.31 2.94
CA ILE A 281 -22.12 -5.48 2.95
C ILE A 281 -21.09 -6.06 3.93
N LYS A 282 -21.52 -6.58 5.08
CA LYS A 282 -20.66 -7.33 6.04
C LYS A 282 -20.01 -8.57 5.39
N ALA A 283 -20.66 -9.20 4.42
CA ALA A 283 -20.14 -10.38 3.72
C ALA A 283 -19.23 -10.04 2.52
N ASN A 284 -19.40 -8.85 1.92
CA ASN A 284 -18.72 -8.45 0.69
C ASN A 284 -17.63 -7.38 0.89
N ASP A 285 -17.55 -6.73 2.05
CA ASP A 285 -16.61 -5.63 2.30
C ASP A 285 -15.90 -5.78 3.66
N ASP A 286 -14.73 -6.45 3.65
CA ASP A 286 -13.85 -6.64 4.82
C ASP A 286 -13.40 -5.30 5.46
N SER A 287 -13.48 -4.18 4.74
CA SER A 287 -13.16 -2.85 5.25
C SER A 287 -14.24 -2.31 6.21
N PHE A 288 -15.50 -2.75 6.06
CA PHE A 288 -16.61 -2.41 6.95
C PHE A 288 -16.41 -3.01 8.36
N TYR A 289 -15.94 -4.27 8.44
CA TYR A 289 -15.60 -4.93 9.72
C TYR A 289 -14.41 -4.28 10.41
N SER A 290 -13.36 -3.89 9.67
CA SER A 290 -12.23 -3.14 10.24
C SER A 290 -12.64 -1.75 10.71
N ALA A 291 -13.61 -1.10 10.08
CA ALA A 291 -14.08 0.22 10.47
C ALA A 291 -15.02 0.17 11.69
N LEU A 292 -15.84 -0.88 11.83
CA LEU A 292 -16.72 -1.12 12.99
C LEU A 292 -15.96 -1.61 14.22
N SER A 293 -14.91 -2.43 14.07
CA SER A 293 -14.11 -2.97 15.18
C SER A 293 -13.04 -2.00 15.69
N LYS A 294 -12.64 -1.02 14.87
CA LYS A 294 -11.79 0.15 15.26
C LYS A 294 -12.63 1.38 15.65
N GLY A 295 -13.95 1.28 15.45
CA GLY A 295 -15.01 2.28 15.44
C GLY A 295 -14.65 3.67 14.95
N ASP A 296 -14.37 3.72 13.67
CA ASP A 296 -14.06 4.95 12.98
C ASP A 296 -15.38 5.61 12.57
N TRP A 297 -16.14 6.12 13.57
CA TRP A 297 -17.35 6.95 13.39
C TRP A 297 -17.06 8.39 13.04
#